data_AF-A0A813TAP7-F1
#
_entry.id   AF-A0A813TAP7-F1
#
_cell.length_a   1.000
_cell.length_b   1.000
_cell.length_c   1.000
_cell.angle_alpha   90.00
_cell.angle_beta   90.00
_cell.angle_gamma   90.00
#
_symmetry.space_group_name_H-M   'P 1'
#
loop_
_entity.id
_entity.type
_entity.pdbx_description
1 polymer ?
#
loop_
_entity_poly.entity_id
_entity_poly.type
_entity_poly.pdbx_seq_one_letter_code
_entity_poly.pdbx_strand_id
1 'polypeptide(L)'
;MALPIQDDEDAAQLKFPKEFDKAEPMMISEVLLMLEQRRQQHTNSNNNMSNLGIDDDDDEITLSEAFNDTVAYCERFSKFKTKEAIGAVRNLLFPKDQTNGMTTTNSTPGLHKFEAALLANLCPQQAIEAKTLIPSLDSKLDDDECQKIVDEIQTYRSFQC
;
A
#
# COMPACT_ATOMS: atom_id res chain seq x y z
N MET A 1 -40.21 -0.30 2.15
CA MET A 1 -38.98 0.51 2.05
C MET A 1 -38.09 -0.23 1.07
N ALA A 2 -37.91 0.28 -0.15
CA ALA A 2 -36.97 -0.33 -1.08
C ALA A 2 -35.55 -0.04 -0.57
N LEU A 3 -34.72 -1.07 -0.42
CA LEU A 3 -33.30 -0.89 -0.18
C LEU A 3 -32.74 -0.03 -1.34
N PRO A 4 -31.86 0.95 -1.06
CA PRO A 4 -31.21 1.68 -2.12
C PRO A 4 -30.54 0.67 -3.05
N ILE A 5 -30.74 0.83 -4.36
CA ILE A 5 -30.06 0.04 -5.38
C ILE A 5 -28.58 0.34 -5.16
N GLN A 6 -27.86 -0.66 -4.64
CA GLN A 6 -26.42 -0.58 -4.46
C GLN A 6 -25.86 -0.54 -5.90
N ASP A 7 -25.18 0.55 -6.27
CA ASP A 7 -24.47 0.61 -7.55
C ASP A 7 -23.56 -0.63 -7.63
N ASP A 8 -23.48 -1.29 -8.79
CA ASP A 8 -22.64 -2.47 -8.97
C ASP A 8 -21.16 -2.07 -8.80
N GLU A 9 -20.64 -2.26 -7.58
CA GLU A 9 -19.24 -2.10 -7.20
C GLU A 9 -18.39 -3.19 -7.86
N ASP A 10 -17.33 -2.80 -8.56
CA ASP A 10 -16.43 -3.71 -9.27
C ASP A 10 -15.01 -3.15 -9.32
N ALA A 11 -14.14 -3.69 -8.46
CA ALA A 11 -12.75 -3.28 -8.39
C ALA A 11 -11.95 -3.58 -9.67
N ALA A 12 -12.33 -4.61 -10.44
CA ALA A 12 -11.69 -4.93 -11.71
C ALA A 12 -12.04 -3.90 -12.80
N GLN A 13 -13.13 -3.15 -12.62
CA GLN A 13 -13.56 -2.05 -13.48
C GLN A 13 -13.33 -0.67 -12.86
N LEU A 14 -12.66 -0.59 -11.71
CA LEU A 14 -12.44 0.63 -10.92
C LEU A 14 -13.75 1.34 -10.51
N LYS A 15 -14.83 0.59 -10.34
CA LYS A 15 -16.09 1.07 -9.82
C LYS A 15 -16.08 0.96 -8.30
N PHE A 16 -15.76 2.07 -7.65
CA PHE A 16 -15.76 2.17 -6.19
C PHE A 16 -16.93 3.04 -5.70
N PRO A 17 -17.38 2.83 -4.45
CA PRO A 17 -18.26 3.77 -3.76
C PRO A 17 -17.65 5.17 -3.70
N LYS A 18 -18.51 6.21 -3.66
CA LYS A 18 -18.10 7.62 -3.65
C LYS A 18 -17.24 8.00 -2.44
N GLU A 19 -17.34 7.23 -1.36
CA GLU A 19 -16.49 7.34 -0.17
C GLU A 19 -15.00 7.17 -0.50
N PHE A 20 -14.68 6.44 -1.57
CA PHE A 20 -13.30 6.18 -2.01
C PHE A 20 -12.77 7.13 -3.08
N ASP A 21 -13.56 8.10 -3.56
CA ASP A 21 -13.13 9.08 -4.58
C ASP A 21 -11.85 9.84 -4.19
N LYS A 22 -11.68 10.09 -2.88
CA LYS A 22 -10.51 10.77 -2.31
C LYS A 22 -9.58 9.83 -1.53
N ALA A 23 -9.84 8.52 -1.56
CA ALA A 23 -9.03 7.58 -0.82
C ALA A 23 -7.62 7.51 -1.40
N GLU A 24 -6.64 7.49 -0.50
CA GLU A 24 -5.25 7.25 -0.86
C GLU A 24 -4.87 5.85 -0.41
N PRO A 25 -4.65 4.91 -1.34
CA PRO A 25 -4.25 3.57 -0.98
C PRO A 25 -2.79 3.58 -0.50
N MET A 26 -2.53 2.69 0.46
CA MET A 26 -1.20 2.42 1.00
C MET A 26 -0.72 1.05 0.55
N MET A 27 0.59 0.94 0.32
CA MET A 27 1.26 -0.32 0.07
C MET A 27 1.39 -1.11 1.38
N ILE A 28 1.39 -2.44 1.31
CA ILE A 28 1.55 -3.31 2.49
C ILE A 28 2.82 -2.93 3.28
N SER A 29 3.89 -2.60 2.56
CA SER A 29 5.16 -2.15 3.14
C SER A 29 5.06 -0.81 3.87
N GLU A 30 4.22 0.13 3.40
CA GLU A 30 3.97 1.41 4.08
C GLU A 30 3.17 1.20 5.36
N VAL A 31 2.14 0.35 5.27
CA VAL A 31 1.31 -0.02 6.42
C VAL A 31 2.18 -0.66 7.50
N LEU A 32 3.08 -1.58 7.14
CA LEU A 32 4.01 -2.20 8.09
C LEU A 32 4.81 -1.14 8.85
N LEU A 33 5.39 -0.17 8.14
CA LEU A 33 6.19 0.88 8.74
C LEU A 33 5.38 1.73 9.75
N MET A 34 4.13 2.06 9.41
CA MET A 34 3.26 2.81 10.30
C MET A 34 2.86 2.00 11.54
N LEU A 35 2.59 0.70 11.37
CA LEU A 35 2.24 -0.19 12.47
C LEU A 35 3.43 -0.40 13.41
N GLU A 36 4.63 -0.57 12.88
CA GLU A 36 5.86 -0.67 13.69
C GLU A 36 6.10 0.60 14.51
N GLN A 37 5.91 1.78 13.90
CA GLN A 37 6.00 3.05 14.61
C GLN A 37 4.94 3.14 15.72
N ARG A 38 3.70 2.73 15.44
CA ARG A 38 2.62 2.73 16.43
C ARG A 38 2.88 1.76 17.59
N ARG A 39 3.49 0.60 17.31
CA ARG A 39 3.92 -0.38 18.32
C ARG A 39 5.01 0.20 19.22
N GLN A 40 6.02 0.85 18.65
CA GLN A 40 7.10 1.51 19.42
C GLN A 40 6.59 2.63 20.31
N GLN A 41 5.64 3.45 19.82
CA GLN A 41 5.00 4.48 20.64
C GLN A 41 4.26 3.86 21.84
N HIS A 42 3.55 2.77 21.60
CA HIS A 42 2.82 2.04 22.64
C HIS A 42 3.76 1.48 23.72
N THR A 43 4.85 0.82 23.31
CA THR A 43 5.84 0.28 24.27
C THR A 43 6.52 1.40 25.06
N ASN A 44 6.83 2.52 24.42
CA ASN A 44 7.48 3.66 25.09
C ASN A 44 6.54 4.36 26.08
N SER A 45 5.24 4.45 25.77
CA SER A 45 4.23 4.96 26.70
C SER A 45 4.04 4.02 27.89
N ASN A 46 3.93 2.71 27.66
CA ASN A 46 3.79 1.73 28.74
C ASN A 46 5.01 1.71 29.67
N ASN A 47 6.22 1.75 29.12
CA ASN A 47 7.46 1.80 29.92
C ASN A 47 7.58 3.07 30.78
N ASN A 48 6.97 4.19 30.37
CA ASN A 48 6.94 5.40 31.20
C ASN A 48 5.85 5.34 32.29
N MET A 49 4.76 4.59 32.07
CA MET A 49 3.69 4.40 33.04
C MET A 49 4.06 3.37 34.12
N SER A 50 4.75 2.28 33.76
CA SER A 50 5.19 1.25 34.72
C SER A 50 6.19 1.78 35.75
N ASN A 51 6.92 2.85 35.43
CA ASN A 51 7.84 3.52 36.36
C ASN A 51 7.13 4.37 37.44
N LEU A 52 5.79 4.45 37.42
CA LEU A 52 4.97 5.16 38.41
C LEU A 52 4.40 4.27 39.53
N GLY A 53 4.72 2.97 39.54
CA GLY A 53 4.43 2.05 40.64
C GLY A 53 2.95 1.85 40.95
N ILE A 54 2.08 1.90 39.92
CA ILE A 54 0.66 1.59 40.05
C ILE A 54 0.51 0.08 39.84
N ASP A 55 0.00 -0.63 40.85
CA ASP A 55 -0.22 -2.07 40.84
C ASP A 55 -1.18 -2.48 39.70
N ASP A 56 -0.69 -3.38 38.84
CA ASP A 56 -1.34 -3.92 37.64
C ASP A 56 -2.53 -4.83 38.01
N ASP A 57 -3.71 -4.25 38.20
CA ASP A 57 -4.97 -5.00 38.13
C ASP A 57 -5.79 -4.51 36.92
N ASP A 58 -5.87 -5.40 35.93
CA ASP A 58 -6.97 -5.61 34.97
C ASP A 58 -7.03 -4.98 33.56
N ASP A 59 -6.10 -4.16 33.07
CA ASP A 59 -6.07 -3.85 31.62
C ASP A 59 -4.66 -3.41 31.18
N GLU A 60 -3.75 -4.37 30.98
CA GLU A 60 -2.64 -4.11 30.05
C GLU A 60 -3.31 -3.66 28.74
N ILE A 61 -3.12 -2.39 28.35
CA ILE A 61 -3.67 -1.85 27.11
C ILE A 61 -2.98 -2.61 25.97
N THR A 62 -3.46 -3.80 25.67
CA THR A 62 -2.93 -4.63 24.62
C THR A 62 -3.47 -4.07 23.31
N LEU A 63 -2.61 -3.91 22.31
CA LEU A 63 -3.07 -3.54 20.98
C LEU A 63 -4.08 -4.60 20.52
N SER A 64 -5.15 -4.17 19.83
CA SER A 64 -6.26 -5.05 19.48
C SER A 64 -5.79 -6.29 18.69
N GLU A 65 -6.53 -7.38 18.79
CA GLU A 65 -6.27 -8.61 18.01
C GLU A 65 -6.12 -8.30 16.51
N ALA A 66 -7.06 -7.51 15.96
CA ALA A 66 -7.00 -7.05 14.57
C ALA A 66 -5.71 -6.27 14.23
N PHE A 67 -5.16 -5.50 15.18
CA PHE A 67 -3.88 -4.83 14.98
C PHE A 67 -2.73 -5.85 14.85
N ASN A 68 -2.66 -6.81 15.77
CA ASN A 68 -1.61 -7.84 15.77
C ASN A 68 -1.70 -8.73 14.52
N ASP A 69 -2.91 -9.10 14.11
CA ASP A 69 -3.14 -9.85 12.87
C ASP A 69 -2.69 -9.07 11.64
N THR A 70 -2.99 -7.76 11.59
CA THR A 70 -2.56 -6.89 10.48
C THR A 70 -1.04 -6.75 10.46
N VAL A 71 -0.39 -6.60 11.62
CA VAL A 71 1.08 -6.59 11.71
C VAL A 71 1.66 -7.89 11.15
N ALA A 72 1.18 -9.05 11.62
CA ALA A 72 1.67 -10.34 11.17
C ALA A 72 1.48 -10.54 9.65
N TYR A 73 0.34 -10.11 9.11
CA TYR A 73 0.09 -10.12 7.67
C TYR A 73 1.09 -9.22 6.93
N CYS A 74 1.25 -7.98 7.38
CA CYS A 74 2.16 -7.02 6.76
C CYS A 74 3.63 -7.47 6.84
N GLU A 75 4.10 -8.02 7.96
CA GLU A 75 5.45 -8.58 8.11
C GLU A 75 5.71 -9.72 7.13
N ARG A 76 4.71 -10.59 6.92
CA ARG A 76 4.81 -11.74 6.03
C ARG A 76 4.80 -11.35 4.54
N PHE A 77 3.97 -10.38 4.16
CA PHE A 77 3.69 -10.07 2.76
C PHE A 77 4.35 -8.78 2.26
N SER A 78 4.97 -7.99 3.13
CA SER A 78 5.74 -6.82 2.73
C SER A 78 6.81 -7.19 1.70
N LYS A 79 6.81 -6.46 0.59
CA LYS A 79 7.74 -6.67 -0.54
C LYS A 79 8.97 -5.78 -0.44
N PHE A 80 8.89 -4.72 0.35
CA PHE A 80 9.94 -3.71 0.50
C PHE A 80 10.17 -3.46 1.99
N LYS A 81 11.39 -3.70 2.46
CA LYS A 81 11.80 -3.62 3.86
C LYS A 81 12.40 -2.25 4.21
N THR A 82 13.04 -1.58 3.26
CA THR A 82 13.73 -0.31 3.49
C THR A 82 12.85 0.89 3.14
N LYS A 83 12.97 1.97 3.92
CA LYS A 83 12.23 3.22 3.68
C LYS A 83 12.58 3.83 2.33
N GLU A 84 13.83 3.67 1.91
CA GLU A 84 14.37 4.14 0.64
C GLU A 84 13.66 3.46 -0.52
N ALA A 85 13.51 2.14 -0.48
CA ALA A 85 12.84 1.39 -1.54
C ALA A 85 11.33 1.62 -1.55
N ILE A 86 10.69 1.69 -0.37
CA ILE A 86 9.28 2.06 -0.26
C ILE A 86 9.06 3.43 -0.90
N GLY A 87 9.89 4.42 -0.57
CA GLY A 87 9.83 5.76 -1.15
C GLY A 87 10.08 5.78 -2.66
N ALA A 88 11.02 4.99 -3.15
CA ALA A 88 11.31 4.89 -4.58
C ALA A 88 10.13 4.30 -5.37
N VAL A 89 9.55 3.19 -4.90
CA VAL A 89 8.36 2.56 -5.51
C VAL A 89 7.15 3.49 -5.42
N ARG A 90 6.97 4.20 -4.30
CA ARG A 90 5.92 5.20 -4.16
C ARG A 90 6.06 6.31 -5.20
N ASN A 91 7.27 6.84 -5.39
CA ASN A 91 7.51 7.89 -6.37
C ASN A 91 7.37 7.40 -7.83
N LEU A 92 7.67 6.13 -8.09
CA LEU A 92 7.50 5.50 -9.41
C LEU A 92 6.01 5.36 -9.79
N LEU A 93 5.20 4.89 -8.84
CA LEU A 93 3.81 4.46 -9.11
C LEU A 93 2.75 5.51 -8.76
N PHE A 94 3.07 6.47 -7.91
CA PHE A 94 2.16 7.54 -7.49
C PHE A 94 2.76 8.89 -7.90
N PRO A 95 2.56 9.32 -9.16
CA PRO A 95 3.02 10.63 -9.60
C PRO A 95 2.48 11.69 -8.66
N LYS A 96 3.37 12.52 -8.11
CA LYS A 96 2.94 13.76 -7.46
C LYS A 96 2.32 14.61 -8.56
N ASP A 97 1.08 15.03 -8.33
CA ASP A 97 0.27 15.83 -9.24
C ASP A 97 1.11 16.80 -10.09
N GLN A 98 0.84 16.89 -11.39
CA GLN A 98 1.58 17.67 -12.40
C GLN A 98 1.51 19.20 -12.21
N THR A 99 1.43 19.69 -10.98
CA THR A 99 1.20 21.11 -10.67
C THR A 99 2.48 21.97 -10.69
N ASN A 100 3.67 21.39 -10.90
CA ASN A 100 4.94 22.14 -10.91
C ASN A 100 5.89 21.84 -12.08
N GLY A 101 5.38 21.41 -13.24
CA GLY A 101 6.11 21.52 -14.52
C GLY A 101 7.48 20.82 -14.63
N MET A 102 7.85 19.95 -13.68
CA MET A 102 9.08 19.16 -13.73
C MET A 102 8.74 17.68 -13.82
N THR A 103 8.60 17.22 -15.06
CA THR A 103 8.48 15.81 -15.42
C THR A 103 9.75 15.10 -14.95
N THR A 104 9.66 14.37 -13.84
CA THR A 104 10.65 13.32 -13.58
C THR A 104 10.39 12.22 -14.61
N THR A 105 11.42 11.84 -15.35
CA THR A 105 11.36 11.07 -16.61
C THR A 105 10.81 9.64 -16.49
N ASN A 106 10.36 9.23 -15.28
CA ASN A 106 9.98 7.86 -14.95
C ASN A 106 8.58 7.76 -14.31
N SER A 107 7.80 8.84 -14.23
CA SER A 107 6.43 8.77 -13.68
C SER A 107 5.47 8.13 -14.68
N THR A 108 4.76 7.07 -14.29
CA THR A 108 3.80 6.38 -15.17
C THR A 108 2.53 7.23 -15.33
N PRO A 109 2.24 7.82 -16.51
CA PRO A 109 1.04 8.62 -16.72
C PRO A 109 -0.21 7.70 -16.74
N GLY A 110 -1.25 8.06 -15.99
CA GLY A 110 -2.60 7.50 -16.20
C GLY A 110 -3.01 6.28 -15.38
N LEU A 111 -2.19 5.77 -14.46
CA LEU A 111 -2.61 4.72 -13.54
C LEU A 111 -3.56 5.27 -12.47
N HIS A 112 -4.60 4.51 -12.17
CA HIS A 112 -5.44 4.75 -11.01
C HIS A 112 -4.66 4.41 -9.73
N LYS A 113 -4.87 5.18 -8.65
CA LYS A 113 -4.15 4.97 -7.38
C LYS A 113 -4.29 3.52 -6.85
N PHE A 114 -5.45 2.90 -7.08
CA PHE A 114 -5.70 1.50 -6.72
C PHE A 114 -4.80 0.53 -7.51
N GLU A 115 -4.67 0.72 -8.82
CA GLU A 115 -3.83 -0.14 -9.67
C GLU A 115 -2.34 0.00 -9.30
N ALA A 116 -1.90 1.22 -9.01
CA ALA A 116 -0.56 1.50 -8.50
C ALA A 116 -0.27 0.74 -7.19
N ALA A 117 -1.21 0.74 -6.25
CA ALA A 117 -1.08 -0.03 -5.01
C ALA A 117 -1.06 -1.54 -5.27
N LEU A 118 -1.88 -2.05 -6.20
CA LEU A 118 -1.89 -3.47 -6.56
C LEU A 118 -0.57 -3.91 -7.19
N LEU A 119 -0.01 -3.14 -8.13
CA LEU A 119 1.29 -3.44 -8.74
C LEU A 119 2.41 -3.54 -7.69
N ALA A 120 2.42 -2.60 -6.73
CA ALA A 120 3.40 -2.59 -5.65
C ALA A 120 3.24 -3.78 -4.68
N ASN A 121 2.01 -4.22 -4.42
CA ASN A 121 1.75 -5.30 -3.46
C ASN A 121 1.92 -6.69 -4.08
N LEU A 122 1.49 -6.87 -5.33
CA LEU A 122 1.53 -8.14 -6.03
C LEU A 122 2.92 -8.43 -6.59
N CYS A 123 3.64 -7.38 -7.04
CA CYS A 123 4.94 -7.49 -7.72
C CYS A 123 4.95 -8.57 -8.82
N PRO A 124 4.08 -8.44 -9.85
CA PRO A 124 4.12 -9.35 -11.01
C PRO A 124 5.49 -9.30 -11.68
N GLN A 125 5.87 -10.34 -12.40
CA GLN A 125 7.17 -10.44 -13.10
C GLN A 125 7.06 -10.16 -14.60
N GLN A 126 5.86 -10.31 -15.16
CA GLN A 126 5.61 -10.13 -16.58
C GLN A 126 4.39 -9.26 -16.81
N ALA A 127 4.37 -8.50 -17.91
CA ALA A 127 3.23 -7.66 -18.31
C ALA A 127 1.92 -8.46 -18.39
N ILE A 128 1.98 -9.68 -18.95
CA ILE A 128 0.81 -10.56 -19.04
C ILE A 128 0.26 -10.94 -17.66
N GLU A 129 1.11 -11.19 -16.68
CA GLU A 129 0.70 -11.48 -15.30
C GLU A 129 0.05 -10.25 -14.68
N ALA A 130 0.67 -9.07 -14.84
CA ALA A 130 0.14 -7.82 -14.32
C ALA A 130 -1.26 -7.51 -14.87
N LYS A 131 -1.45 -7.64 -16.19
CA LYS A 131 -2.75 -7.42 -16.85
C LYS A 131 -3.80 -8.49 -16.51
N THR A 132 -3.36 -9.73 -16.28
CA THR A 132 -4.27 -10.80 -15.83
C THR A 132 -4.77 -10.56 -14.41
N LEU A 133 -3.88 -10.12 -13.51
CA LEU A 133 -4.22 -9.85 -12.11
C LEU A 133 -4.97 -8.52 -11.93
N ILE A 134 -4.72 -7.55 -12.81
CA ILE A 134 -5.30 -6.21 -12.77
C ILE A 134 -5.91 -5.89 -14.14
N PRO A 135 -7.11 -6.41 -14.44
CA PRO A 135 -7.71 -6.30 -15.78
C PRO A 135 -7.91 -4.86 -16.28
N SER A 136 -8.07 -3.90 -15.36
CA SER A 136 -8.22 -2.49 -15.69
C SER A 136 -6.98 -1.86 -16.35
N LEU A 137 -5.80 -2.50 -16.24
CA LEU A 137 -4.57 -2.06 -16.90
C LEU A 137 -4.57 -2.32 -18.42
N ASP A 138 -5.33 -3.30 -18.89
CA ASP A 138 -5.27 -3.78 -20.27
C ASP A 138 -5.62 -2.69 -21.30
N SER A 139 -6.50 -1.77 -20.91
CA SER A 139 -6.91 -0.62 -21.74
C SER A 139 -6.03 0.62 -21.59
N LYS A 140 -5.04 0.62 -20.69
CA LYS A 140 -4.27 1.80 -20.29
C LYS A 140 -2.78 1.75 -20.66
N LEU A 141 -2.18 0.56 -20.58
CA LEU A 141 -0.77 0.35 -20.84
C LEU A 141 -0.61 -0.68 -21.96
N ASP A 142 0.29 -0.42 -22.90
CA ASP A 142 0.75 -1.49 -23.78
C ASP A 142 1.66 -2.48 -23.02
N ASP A 143 2.00 -3.59 -23.66
CA ASP A 143 2.79 -4.65 -23.02
C ASP A 143 4.22 -4.20 -22.69
N ASP A 144 4.81 -3.34 -23.53
CA ASP A 144 6.18 -2.85 -23.36
C ASP A 144 6.28 -1.83 -22.21
N GLU A 145 5.32 -0.91 -22.12
CA GLU A 145 5.17 0.03 -21.02
C GLU A 145 4.92 -0.70 -19.69
N CYS A 146 4.00 -1.68 -19.71
CA CYS A 146 3.70 -2.49 -18.54
C CYS A 146 4.93 -3.27 -18.08
N GLN A 147 5.67 -3.91 -19.00
CA GLN A 147 6.87 -4.65 -18.67
C GLN A 147 7.96 -3.75 -18.07
N LYS A 148 8.15 -2.54 -18.63
CA LYS A 148 9.11 -1.58 -18.09
C LYS A 148 8.82 -1.21 -16.64
N ILE A 149 7.55 -0.93 -16.31
CA ILE A 149 7.14 -0.61 -14.93
C ILE A 149 7.41 -1.80 -14.01
N VAL A 150 7.02 -2.99 -14.45
CA VAL A 150 7.22 -4.23 -13.70
C VAL A 150 8.71 -4.47 -13.42
N ASP A 151 9.58 -4.30 -14.41
CA ASP A 151 11.03 -4.47 -14.27
C ASP A 151 11.63 -3.45 -13.31
N GLU A 152 11.16 -2.20 -13.35
CA GLU A 152 11.57 -1.15 -12.40
C GLU A 152 11.15 -1.50 -10.97
N ILE A 153 9.94 -2.01 -10.74
CA ILE A 153 9.50 -2.47 -9.41
C ILE A 153 10.37 -3.64 -8.92
N GLN A 154 10.66 -4.62 -9.77
CA GLN A 154 11.49 -5.78 -9.40
C GLN A 154 12.92 -5.38 -9.04
N THR A 155 13.44 -4.32 -9.65
CA THR A 155 14.75 -3.75 -9.32
C THR A 155 14.80 -3.32 -7.85
N TYR A 156 13.80 -2.58 -7.36
CA TYR A 156 13.72 -2.14 -5.96
C TYR A 156 13.46 -3.27 -4.97
N ARG A 157 12.86 -4.37 -5.42
CA ARG A 157 12.69 -5.59 -4.62
C ARG A 157 14.01 -6.36 -4.49
N SER A 158 14.76 -6.50 -5.58
CA SER A 158 15.97 -7.32 -5.65
C SER A 158 17.14 -6.71 -4.87
N PHE A 159 17.24 -5.38 -4.82
CA PHE A 159 18.30 -4.68 -4.06
C PHE A 159 18.21 -4.82 -2.53
N GLN A 160 17.19 -5.50 -2.01
CA GLN A 160 16.96 -5.68 -0.57
C GLN A 160 17.12 -7.12 -0.08
N CYS A 161 17.56 -8.03 -0.96
CA CYS A 161 17.93 -9.39 -0.60
C CYS A 161 19.39 -9.47 -0.14
#